data_AF-A0A520ICY6-F1
#
_entry.id   AF-A0A520ICY6-F1
#
_cell.length_a   1.000
_cell.length_b   1.000
_cell.length_c   1.000
_cell.angle_alpha   90.00
_cell.angle_beta   90.00
_cell.angle_gamma   90.00
#
_symmetry.space_group_name_H-M   'P 1'
#
loop_
_entity.id
_entity.type
_entity.pdbx_description
1 polymer ?
#
loop_
_entity_poly.entity_id
_entity_poly.type
_entity_poly.pdbx_seq_one_letter_code
_entity_poly.pdbx_strand_id
1 'polypeptide(L)'
;MPTLILVWLVVINLWTMRCFRHDKHAAIQGRRRTPESELLGLALLGGSPGAFAARRLYRHKTRKEPFSTQLSVIAAIQIGAGVGLFFAW
;
A
#
# COMPACT_ATOMS: atom_id res chain seq x y z
N MET A 1 -5.72 18.09 -15.88
CA MET A 1 -5.87 16.62 -15.90
C MET A 1 -4.82 15.88 -15.06
N PRO A 2 -3.50 16.11 -15.18
CA PRO A 2 -2.50 15.39 -14.37
C PRO A 2 -2.53 15.75 -12.88
N THR A 3 -2.96 16.96 -12.53
CA THR A 3 -3.08 17.44 -11.15
C THR A 3 -4.02 16.60 -10.29
N LEU A 4 -5.16 16.15 -10.84
CA LEU A 4 -6.12 15.30 -10.12
C LEU A 4 -5.53 13.93 -9.79
N ILE A 5 -4.77 13.34 -10.72
CA ILE A 5 -4.10 12.05 -10.51
C ILE A 5 -3.03 12.19 -9.40
N LEU A 6 -2.25 13.27 -9.42
CA LEU A 6 -1.26 13.53 -8.38
C LEU A 6 -1.90 13.71 -7.00
N VAL A 7 -2.99 14.49 -6.92
CA VAL A 7 -3.74 14.67 -5.66
C VAL A 7 -4.29 13.33 -5.18
N TRP A 8 -4.90 12.54 -6.06
CA TRP A 8 -5.39 11.20 -5.72
C TRP A 8 -4.28 10.30 -5.18
N LEU A 9 -3.13 10.26 -5.85
CA LEU A 9 -1.97 9.48 -5.42
C LEU A 9 -1.47 9.93 -4.04
N VAL A 10 -1.38 11.23 -3.79
CA VAL A 10 -0.97 11.73 -2.46
C VAL A 10 -1.97 11.29 -1.39
N VAL A 11 -3.27 11.48 -1.64
CA VAL A 11 -4.33 11.14 -0.68
C VAL A 11 -4.36 9.64 -0.38
N ILE A 12 -4.35 8.77 -1.41
CA ILE A 12 -4.40 7.32 -1.21
C ILE A 12 -3.16 6.82 -0.47
N ASN A 13 -1.97 7.40 -0.72
CA ASN A 13 -0.75 7.01 -0.02
C ASN A 13 -0.76 7.43 1.45
N LEU A 14 -1.19 8.67 1.75
CA LEU A 14 -1.36 9.13 3.13
C LEU A 14 -2.39 8.28 3.89
N TRP A 15 -3.52 7.96 3.24
CA TRP A 15 -4.55 7.10 3.81
C TRP A 15 -4.02 5.69 4.09
N THR A 16 -3.28 5.11 3.15
CA THR A 16 -2.63 3.80 3.32
C THR A 16 -1.69 3.82 4.52
N MET A 17 -0.84 4.83 4.65
CA MET A 17 0.06 4.96 5.81
C MET A 17 -0.71 5.08 7.14
N ARG A 18 -1.84 5.78 7.15
CA ARG A 18 -2.72 5.92 8.33
C ARG A 18 -3.29 4.57 8.76
N CYS A 19 -3.79 3.76 7.81
CA CYS A 19 -4.34 2.43 8.07
C CYS A 19 -3.27 1.47 8.64
N PHE A 20 -2.07 1.45 8.06
CA PHE A 20 -0.96 0.65 8.61
C PHE A 20 -0.57 1.07 10.03
N ARG A 21 -0.55 2.38 10.31
CA ARG A 21 -0.30 2.88 11.66
C ARG A 21 -1.40 2.44 12.64
N HIS A 22 -2.66 2.50 12.20
CA HIS A 22 -3.80 2.09 13.00
C HIS A 22 -3.75 0.59 13.31
N ASP A 23 -3.46 -0.25 12.31
CA ASP A 23 -3.33 -1.70 12.52
C ASP A 23 -2.20 -2.03 13.52
N LYS A 24 -1.06 -1.33 13.42
CA LYS A 24 0.01 -1.48 14.43
C LYS A 24 -0.44 -1.05 15.82
N HIS A 25 -1.21 0.03 15.94
CA HIS A 25 -1.70 0.50 17.23
C HIS A 25 -2.72 -0.48 17.83
N ALA A 26 -3.64 -1.00 17.01
CA ALA A 26 -4.58 -2.04 17.39
C ALA A 26 -3.86 -3.31 17.86
N ALA A 27 -2.77 -3.68 17.16
CA ALA A 27 -1.92 -4.81 17.54
C ALA A 27 -1.26 -4.65 18.91
N ILE A 28 -0.83 -3.43 19.27
CA ILE A 28 -0.23 -3.13 20.58
C ILE A 28 -1.30 -3.13 21.68
N GLN A 29 -2.49 -2.61 21.40
CA GLN A 29 -3.59 -2.49 22.36
C GLN A 29 -4.42 -3.78 22.51
N GLY A 30 -4.05 -4.88 21.84
CA GLY A 30 -4.83 -6.12 21.85
C GLY A 30 -6.22 -6.00 21.21
N ARG A 31 -6.44 -4.97 20.39
CA ARG A 31 -7.71 -4.74 19.70
C ARG A 31 -7.78 -5.56 18.41
N ARG A 32 -8.99 -5.65 17.84
CA ARG A 32 -9.22 -6.29 16.54
C ARG A 32 -8.33 -5.63 15.47
N ARG A 33 -7.51 -6.44 14.82
CA ARG A 33 -6.62 -6.03 13.71
C ARG A 33 -7.41 -5.83 12.43
N THR A 34 -6.91 -4.95 11.57
CA THR A 34 -7.46 -4.71 10.23
C THR A 34 -7.18 -5.95 9.36
N PRO A 35 -8.17 -6.45 8.60
CA PRO A 35 -7.93 -7.57 7.70
C PRO A 35 -6.88 -7.22 6.65
N GLU A 36 -6.03 -8.19 6.32
CA GLU A 36 -4.91 -7.99 5.39
C GLU A 36 -5.38 -7.61 3.98
N SER A 37 -6.58 -8.07 3.59
CA SER A 37 -7.22 -7.73 2.32
C SER A 37 -7.50 -6.24 2.15
N GLU A 38 -7.90 -5.51 3.21
CA GLU A 38 -8.13 -4.06 3.14
C GLU A 38 -6.81 -3.31 2.89
N LEU A 39 -5.73 -3.71 3.57
CA LEU A 39 -4.41 -3.09 3.39
C LEU A 39 -3.85 -3.34 1.98
N LEU A 40 -4.07 -4.54 1.43
CA LEU A 40 -3.71 -4.88 0.06
C LEU A 40 -4.59 -4.16 -0.98
N GLY A 41 -5.88 -3.98 -0.68
CA GLY A 41 -6.81 -3.20 -1.50
C GLY A 41 -6.37 -1.74 -1.65
N LEU A 42 -5.92 -1.12 -0.56
CA LEU A 42 -5.35 0.24 -0.61
C LEU A 42 -4.08 0.31 -1.48
N ALA A 43 -3.23 -0.70 -1.41
CA ALA A 43 -2.06 -0.79 -2.28
C ALA A 43 -2.45 -0.92 -3.76
N LEU A 44 -3.46 -1.75 -4.07
CA LEU A 44 -4.02 -1.92 -5.43
C LEU A 44 -4.58 -0.62 -6.02
N LEU A 45 -5.21 0.22 -5.20
CA LEU A 45 -5.77 1.52 -5.62
C LEU A 45 -4.72 2.61 -5.88
N GLY A 46 -3.43 2.31 -5.73
CA GLY A 46 -2.32 3.25 -5.95
C GLY A 46 -1.58 3.65 -4.66
N GLY A 47 -1.93 3.07 -3.52
CA GLY A 47 -1.27 3.28 -2.24
C GLY A 47 0.00 2.45 -2.03
N SER A 48 0.50 1.74 -3.05
CA SER A 48 1.64 0.82 -2.90
C SER A 48 2.92 1.51 -2.38
N PRO A 49 3.32 2.74 -2.82
CA PRO A 49 4.48 3.43 -2.23
C PRO A 49 4.32 3.69 -0.73
N GLY A 50 3.14 4.13 -0.31
CA GLY A 50 2.76 4.42 1.06
C GLY A 50 2.67 3.16 1.91
N ALA A 51 2.23 2.03 1.33
CA ALA A 51 2.29 0.73 1.97
C ALA A 51 3.73 0.30 2.26
N PHE A 52 4.66 0.42 1.30
CA PHE A 52 6.08 0.10 1.53
C PHE A 52 6.73 1.05 2.55
N ALA A 53 6.46 2.35 2.45
CA ALA A 53 6.94 3.34 3.41
C ALA A 53 6.43 3.01 4.82
N ALA A 54 5.14 2.73 4.97
CA ALA A 54 4.54 2.35 6.25
C ALA A 54 5.10 1.02 6.80
N ARG A 55 5.31 0.01 5.95
CA ARG A 55 5.96 -1.25 6.36
C ARG A 55 7.34 -0.99 6.94
N ARG A 56 8.13 -0.12 6.31
CA ARG A 56 9.49 0.23 6.78
C ARG A 56 9.46 1.07 8.06
N LEU A 57 8.66 2.14 8.10
CA LEU A 57 8.54 3.02 9.28
C LEU A 57 8.03 2.26 10.51
N TYR A 58 6.98 1.47 10.33
CA TYR A 58 6.32 0.79 11.44
C TYR A 58 6.85 -0.62 11.68
N ARG A 59 7.86 -1.08 10.91
CA ARG A 59 8.35 -2.48 10.93
C ARG A 59 7.19 -3.48 10.89
N HIS A 60 6.15 -3.12 10.12
CA HIS A 60 4.88 -3.83 10.12
C HIS A 60 4.94 -4.97 9.10
N LYS A 61 4.87 -6.23 9.56
CA LYS A 61 4.75 -7.43 8.72
C LYS A 61 5.72 -7.43 7.53
N THR A 62 7.00 -7.15 7.79
CA THR A 62 8.06 -7.13 6.76
C THR A 62 8.39 -8.52 6.22
N ARG A 63 8.22 -9.57 7.02
CA ARG A 63 8.46 -10.98 6.63
C ARG A 63 7.23 -11.88 6.76
N LYS A 64 6.05 -11.31 7.05
CA LYS A 64 4.84 -12.13 7.22
C LYS A 64 4.31 -12.51 5.84
N GLU A 65 4.39 -13.79 5.50
CA GLU A 65 3.71 -14.36 4.35
C GLU A 65 2.26 -14.72 4.68
N PRO A 66 1.33 -14.67 3.72
CA PRO A 66 1.51 -14.32 2.29
C PRO A 66 1.51 -12.81 1.98
N PHE A 67 1.31 -11.97 3.00
CA PHE A 67 1.10 -10.53 2.83
C PHE A 67 2.25 -9.82 2.12
N SER A 68 3.49 -10.14 2.48
CA SER A 68 4.68 -9.53 1.88
C SER A 68 4.77 -9.81 0.38
N THR A 69 4.57 -11.08 -0.02
CA THR A 69 4.56 -11.48 -1.43
C THR A 69 3.42 -10.79 -2.18
N GLN A 70 2.20 -10.77 -1.63
CA GLN A 70 1.05 -10.14 -2.27
C GLN A 70 1.28 -8.63 -2.53
N LEU A 71 1.83 -7.90 -1.56
CA LEU A 71 2.13 -6.48 -1.75
C LEU A 71 3.19 -6.24 -2.84
N SER A 72 4.24 -7.08 -2.88
CA SER A 72 5.28 -7.00 -3.92
C SER A 72 4.72 -7.29 -5.31
N VAL A 73 3.84 -8.29 -5.45
CA VAL A 73 3.16 -8.61 -6.71
C VAL A 73 2.30 -7.44 -7.18
N ILE A 74 1.50 -6.82 -6.29
CA ILE A 74 0.68 -5.66 -6.62
C ILE A 74 1.55 -4.53 -7.19
N ALA A 75 2.66 -4.22 -6.54
CA ALA A 75 3.54 -3.15 -6.99
C ALA A 75 4.25 -3.50 -8.31
N ALA A 76 4.68 -4.75 -8.50
CA ALA A 76 5.27 -5.20 -9.75
C ALA A 76 4.29 -5.07 -10.93
N ILE A 77 3.01 -5.44 -10.73
CA ILE A 77 1.96 -5.28 -11.74
C ILE A 77 1.73 -3.80 -12.07
N GLN A 78 1.65 -2.93 -11.06
CA GLN A 78 1.44 -1.49 -11.27
C GLN A 78 2.61 -0.84 -12.04
N ILE A 79 3.84 -1.20 -11.69
CA ILE A 79 5.04 -0.71 -12.40
C ILE A 79 5.04 -1.24 -13.84
N GLY A 80 4.80 -2.54 -14.03
CA GLY A 80 4.75 -3.15 -15.35
C GLY A 80 3.68 -2.53 -16.26
N ALA A 81 2.48 -2.27 -15.72
CA ALA A 81 1.41 -1.58 -16.44
C ALA A 81 1.80 -0.14 -16.81
N GLY A 82 2.38 0.61 -15.87
CA GLY A 82 2.83 1.98 -16.12
C GLY A 82 3.94 2.05 -17.18
N VAL A 83 4.90 1.13 -17.14
CA VAL A 83 5.98 1.00 -18.12
C VAL A 83 5.43 0.59 -19.49
N GLY A 84 4.56 -0.40 -19.55
CA GLY A 84 3.93 -0.84 -20.79
C GLY A 84 3.12 0.27 -21.47
N LEU A 85 2.34 1.03 -20.70
CA LEU A 85 1.62 2.19 -21.20
C LEU A 85 2.55 3.29 -21.71
N PHE A 86 3.72 3.49 -21.07
CA PHE A 86 4.72 4.45 -21.51
C PHE A 86 5.36 4.06 -22.85
N PHE A 87 5.63 2.77 -23.08
CA PHE A 87 6.16 2.27 -24.36
C PHE A 87 5.11 2.15 -25.46
N ALA A 88 3.84 2.02 -25.10
CA ALA A 88 2.73 1.94 -26.05
C ALA A 88 2.23 3.32 -26.54
N TRP A 89 2.88 4.39 -26.11
CA TRP A 89 2.59 5.78 -26.49
C TRP A 89 3.71 6.34 -27.35
#